data_AF-A0A919IMR1-F1
#
_entry.id   AF-A0A919IMR1-F1
#
_cell.length_a   1.000
_cell.length_b   1.000
_cell.length_c   1.000
_cell.angle_alpha   90.00
_cell.angle_beta   90.00
_cell.angle_gamma   90.00
#
_symmetry.space_group_name_H-M   'P 1'
#
loop_
_entity.id
_entity.type
_entity.pdbx_description
1 polymer ?
#
loop_
_entity_poly.entity_id
_entity_poly.type
_entity_poly.pdbx_seq_one_letter_code
_entity_poly.pdbx_strand_id
1 'polypeptide(L)'
;MLSGVLVTSDLVASSDFRARVGAETPLALEVYCRHRVQVGDHEPAGADRGPDGEFVLTGVAVAVDPSCPLGGWVLEVDGIPFYVVESSAGRGAGVVPGVNDRLPGSDPEKPVPEQGARVRVRGSVSVADGYVAHDIGQALGRDIERLWRVRRIARLPRHGRGEPQQVPEISYPGGHHDYLLDLAAPPDAAQLGRF
;
A
#
# COMPACT_ATOMS: atom_id res chain seq x y z
N MET A 1 -9.31 5.99 8.24
CA MET A 1 -9.99 5.63 6.97
C MET A 1 -8.98 5.83 5.86
N LEU A 2 -8.91 4.93 4.89
CA LEU A 2 -8.01 5.05 3.72
C LEU A 2 -8.86 5.23 2.47
N SER A 3 -8.89 6.43 1.91
CA SER A 3 -9.70 6.73 0.71
C SER A 3 -8.82 6.74 -0.53
N GLY A 4 -9.22 6.01 -1.58
CA GLY A 4 -8.49 5.91 -2.84
C GLY A 4 -7.39 4.86 -2.89
N VAL A 5 -7.55 3.73 -2.20
CA VAL A 5 -6.66 2.58 -2.32
C VAL A 5 -6.87 1.91 -3.68
N LEU A 6 -5.80 1.71 -4.44
CA LEU A 6 -5.85 1.17 -5.80
C LEU A 6 -6.01 -0.36 -5.79
N VAL A 7 -6.85 -0.87 -6.67
CA VAL A 7 -6.93 -2.29 -7.04
C VAL A 7 -6.63 -2.34 -8.52
N THR A 8 -5.50 -2.95 -8.89
CA THR A 8 -5.10 -3.05 -10.30
C THR A 8 -5.91 -4.11 -11.02
N SER A 9 -6.11 -3.91 -12.31
CA SER A 9 -6.78 -4.87 -13.18
C SER A 9 -6.09 -6.23 -13.21
N ASP A 10 -4.76 -6.26 -13.08
CA ASP A 10 -3.99 -7.50 -12.96
C ASP A 10 -4.37 -8.25 -11.68
N LEU A 11 -4.49 -7.56 -10.55
CA LEU A 11 -4.94 -8.19 -9.30
C LEU A 11 -6.35 -8.79 -9.44
N VAL A 12 -7.29 -8.05 -10.04
CA VAL A 12 -8.66 -8.53 -10.26
C VAL A 12 -8.68 -9.78 -11.14
N ALA A 13 -7.79 -9.85 -12.14
CA ALA A 13 -7.70 -10.96 -13.09
C ALA A 13 -6.92 -12.17 -12.56
N SER A 14 -5.82 -11.96 -11.82
CA SER A 14 -4.88 -13.01 -11.42
C SER A 14 -5.26 -13.70 -10.11
N SER A 15 -5.82 -12.95 -9.17
CA SER A 15 -6.11 -13.42 -7.81
C SER A 15 -7.60 -13.72 -7.57
N ASP A 16 -8.42 -13.55 -8.61
CA ASP A 16 -9.87 -13.57 -8.49
C ASP A 16 -10.39 -12.63 -7.39
N PHE A 17 -9.70 -11.51 -7.15
CA PHE A 17 -10.08 -10.56 -6.11
C PHE A 17 -11.52 -10.09 -6.27
N ARG A 18 -12.29 -10.12 -5.16
CA ARG A 18 -13.68 -9.64 -5.09
C ARG A 18 -13.85 -8.75 -3.86
N ALA A 19 -14.63 -7.70 -4.02
CA ALA A 19 -15.02 -6.80 -2.95
C ALA A 19 -16.43 -6.26 -3.20
N ARG A 20 -17.18 -6.00 -2.13
CA ARG A 20 -18.52 -5.42 -2.20
C ARG A 20 -18.65 -4.29 -1.19
N VAL A 21 -19.29 -3.18 -1.58
CA VAL A 21 -19.59 -2.07 -0.68
C VAL A 21 -20.37 -2.57 0.53
N GLY A 22 -19.92 -2.19 1.72
CA GLY A 22 -20.50 -2.55 3.01
C GLY A 22 -19.93 -3.84 3.62
N ALA A 23 -19.30 -4.71 2.82
CA ALA A 23 -18.70 -5.96 3.28
C ALA A 23 -17.33 -5.74 3.92
N GLU A 24 -16.94 -6.68 4.76
CA GLU A 24 -15.56 -6.83 5.23
C GLU A 24 -14.79 -7.73 4.28
N THR A 25 -13.58 -7.33 3.93
CA THR A 25 -12.71 -8.05 2.99
C THR A 25 -11.31 -8.12 3.59
N PRO A 26 -10.68 -9.31 3.67
CA PRO A 26 -9.29 -9.42 4.06
C PRO A 26 -8.41 -8.81 2.96
N LEU A 27 -7.57 -7.84 3.32
CA LEU A 27 -6.64 -7.18 2.40
C LEU A 27 -5.28 -7.01 3.06
N ALA A 28 -4.23 -7.33 2.32
CA ALA A 28 -2.90 -6.79 2.54
C ALA A 28 -2.74 -5.50 1.73
N LEU A 29 -2.05 -4.51 2.31
CA LEU A 29 -1.79 -3.23 1.65
C LEU A 29 -0.32 -3.12 1.27
N GLU A 30 -0.07 -2.51 0.12
CA GLU A 30 1.26 -2.13 -0.32
C GLU A 30 1.31 -0.64 -0.67
N VAL A 31 2.50 -0.07 -0.66
CA VAL A 31 2.76 1.30 -1.09
C VAL A 31 3.88 1.29 -2.13
N TYR A 32 3.59 1.85 -3.29
CA TYR A 32 4.60 2.17 -4.30
C TYR A 32 5.31 3.46 -3.87
N CYS A 33 6.45 3.29 -3.20
CA CYS A 33 7.23 4.35 -2.58
C CYS A 33 7.95 5.19 -3.64
N ARG A 34 7.57 6.48 -3.72
CA ARG A 34 8.21 7.48 -4.58
C ARG A 34 9.14 8.40 -3.80
N HIS A 35 8.84 8.59 -2.52
CA HIS A 35 9.65 9.38 -1.61
C HIS A 35 9.71 8.76 -0.22
N ARG A 36 10.91 8.74 0.35
CA ARG A 36 11.14 8.25 1.71
C ARG A 36 12.13 9.15 2.44
N VAL A 37 11.84 9.40 3.72
CA VAL A 37 12.76 10.09 4.62
C VAL A 37 12.68 9.50 6.02
N GLN A 38 13.82 9.39 6.70
CA GLN A 38 13.83 9.07 8.12
C GLN A 38 13.36 10.30 8.91
N VAL A 39 12.50 10.09 9.90
CA VAL A 39 11.95 11.17 10.72
C VAL A 39 12.28 10.96 12.20
N GLY A 40 12.12 12.00 13.01
CA GLY A 40 12.41 11.93 14.45
C GLY A 40 11.37 11.14 15.23
N ASP A 41 11.74 10.63 16.40
CA ASP A 41 10.90 9.75 17.22
C ASP A 41 9.57 10.38 17.70
N HIS A 42 9.49 11.71 17.70
CA HIS A 42 8.31 12.47 18.13
C HIS A 42 7.22 12.59 17.04
N GLU A 43 7.52 12.17 15.81
CA GLU A 43 6.57 12.24 14.71
C GLU A 43 5.48 11.18 14.87
N PRO A 44 4.19 11.54 14.84
CA PRO A 44 3.11 10.59 15.02
C PRO A 44 3.08 9.58 13.86
N ALA A 45 2.72 8.33 14.16
CA ALA A 45 2.35 7.40 13.11
C ALA A 45 0.98 7.80 12.54
N GLY A 46 0.77 7.54 11.27
CA GLY A 46 -0.47 7.92 10.60
C GLY A 46 -0.40 7.83 9.08
N ALA A 47 -1.56 7.98 8.46
CA ALA A 47 -1.74 7.97 7.02
C ALA A 47 -2.59 9.17 6.60
N ASP A 48 -1.96 10.11 5.89
CA ASP A 48 -2.60 11.30 5.36
C ASP A 48 -2.67 11.26 3.84
N ARG A 49 -3.64 11.97 3.26
CA ARG A 49 -3.71 12.16 1.81
C ARG A 49 -3.06 13.48 1.43
N GLY A 50 -2.04 13.41 0.60
CA GLY A 50 -1.35 14.55 0.03
C GLY A 50 -2.18 15.32 -1.00
N PRO A 51 -1.77 16.54 -1.35
CA PRO A 51 -2.50 17.43 -2.27
C PRO A 51 -2.62 16.87 -3.70
N ASP A 52 -1.71 16.00 -4.08
CA ASP A 52 -1.65 15.30 -5.37
C ASP A 52 -2.35 13.94 -5.35
N GLY A 53 -3.04 13.62 -4.26
CA GLY A 53 -3.81 12.39 -4.12
C GLY A 53 -3.00 11.16 -3.70
N GLU A 54 -1.67 11.28 -3.58
CA GLU A 54 -0.79 10.28 -2.98
C GLU A 54 -0.97 10.18 -1.47
N PHE A 55 -0.59 9.06 -0.88
CA PHE A 55 -0.56 8.92 0.57
C PHE A 55 0.79 9.37 1.12
N VAL A 56 0.75 10.02 2.28
CA VAL A 56 1.90 10.26 3.15
C VAL A 56 1.72 9.37 4.38
N LEU A 57 2.55 8.34 4.48
CA LEU A 57 2.51 7.33 5.53
C LEU A 57 3.70 7.57 6.47
N THR A 58 3.43 7.77 7.75
CA THR A 58 4.47 7.82 8.79
C THR A 58 4.32 6.60 9.68
N GLY A 59 5.39 5.82 9.84
CA GLY A 59 5.34 4.57 10.58
C GLY A 59 6.72 4.07 10.99
N VAL A 60 6.78 2.83 11.44
CA VAL A 60 8.02 2.18 11.91
C VAL A 60 8.42 1.08 10.93
N ALA A 61 9.69 1.07 10.52
CA ALA A 61 10.23 0.01 9.68
C ALA A 61 10.32 -1.30 10.47
N VAL A 62 9.74 -2.36 9.92
CA VAL A 62 9.76 -3.71 10.47
C VAL A 62 10.71 -4.58 9.67
N ALA A 63 11.53 -5.37 10.36
CA ALA A 63 12.42 -6.31 9.72
C ALA A 63 11.61 -7.43 9.06
N VAL A 64 11.93 -7.72 7.80
CA VAL A 64 11.47 -8.89 7.08
C VAL A 64 12.65 -9.83 6.96
N ASP A 65 12.43 -11.15 7.00
CA ASP A 65 13.50 -12.11 6.73
C ASP A 65 14.19 -11.76 5.40
N PRO A 66 15.53 -11.57 5.38
CA PRO A 66 16.28 -11.26 4.16
C PRO A 66 16.19 -12.35 3.09
N SER A 67 15.67 -13.55 3.39
CA SER A 67 15.37 -14.59 2.42
C SER A 67 14.13 -14.32 1.58
N CYS A 68 13.34 -13.28 1.88
CA CYS A 68 12.15 -12.92 1.11
C CYS A 68 12.53 -12.54 -0.33
N PRO A 69 12.02 -13.26 -1.35
CA PRO A 69 12.47 -13.09 -2.74
C PRO A 69 11.95 -11.81 -3.40
N LEU A 70 10.91 -11.19 -2.84
CA LEU A 70 10.16 -10.08 -3.46
C LEU A 70 10.91 -8.75 -3.46
N GLY A 71 11.92 -8.59 -2.60
CA GLY A 71 12.71 -7.36 -2.49
C GLY A 71 11.88 -6.16 -2.00
N GLY A 72 12.08 -5.75 -0.76
CA GLY A 72 11.30 -4.66 -0.17
C GLY A 72 11.44 -4.68 1.35
N TRP A 73 10.52 -4.02 2.04
CA TRP A 73 10.43 -4.01 3.50
C TRP A 73 9.01 -3.67 3.95
N VAL A 74 8.73 -3.72 5.25
CA VAL A 74 7.39 -3.45 5.78
C VAL A 74 7.40 -2.21 6.66
N LEU A 75 6.46 -1.31 6.40
CA LEU A 75 6.18 -0.14 7.23
C LEU A 75 4.93 -0.42 8.06
N GLU A 76 5.05 -0.37 9.39
CA GLU A 76 3.89 -0.46 10.28
C GLU A 76 3.39 0.95 10.62
N VAL A 77 2.16 1.27 10.23
CA VAL A 77 1.48 2.54 10.47
C VAL A 77 0.28 2.26 11.36
N ASP A 78 0.32 2.72 12.61
CA ASP A 78 -0.75 2.46 13.61
C ASP A 78 -1.19 0.99 13.67
N GLY A 79 -0.22 0.07 13.69
CA GLY A 79 -0.46 -1.39 13.74
C GLY A 79 -0.90 -2.02 12.41
N ILE A 80 -1.00 -1.24 11.34
CA ILE A 80 -1.32 -1.72 9.99
C ILE A 80 -0.02 -1.93 9.21
N PRO A 81 0.29 -3.15 8.77
CA PRO A 81 1.45 -3.41 7.93
C PRO A 81 1.19 -2.96 6.48
N PHE A 82 2.12 -2.20 5.92
CA PHE A 82 2.19 -1.88 4.50
C PHE A 82 3.47 -2.49 3.93
N TYR A 83 3.34 -3.31 2.89
CA TYR A 83 4.50 -3.71 2.10
C TYR A 83 5.01 -2.53 1.28
N VAL A 84 6.29 -2.20 1.39
CA VAL A 84 6.88 -1.06 0.68
C VAL A 84 7.61 -1.55 -0.55
N VAL A 85 7.04 -1.24 -1.71
CA VAL A 85 7.65 -1.45 -3.02
C VAL A 85 8.42 -0.19 -3.39
N GLU A 86 9.75 -0.27 -3.38
CA GLU A 86 10.61 0.84 -3.82
C GLU A 86 10.56 0.98 -5.35
N SER A 87 10.35 2.19 -5.87
CA SER A 87 10.29 2.47 -7.32
C SER A 87 11.58 2.15 -8.10
N SER A 88 12.62 1.66 -7.44
CA SER A 88 13.91 1.26 -8.00
C SER A 88 14.13 -0.26 -8.05
N ALA A 89 13.11 -1.10 -7.85
CA ALA A 89 13.25 -2.56 -7.89
C ALA A 89 13.42 -3.15 -9.31
N GLY A 90 14.35 -2.59 -10.09
CA GLY A 90 14.95 -3.22 -11.26
C GLY A 90 16.39 -3.55 -10.94
N ARG A 91 16.75 -4.84 -10.92
CA ARG A 91 18.15 -5.26 -10.75
C ARG A 91 19.02 -4.64 -11.86
N GLY A 92 19.90 -3.70 -11.52
CA GLY A 92 21.08 -3.38 -12.34
C GLY A 92 21.10 -2.07 -13.13
N ALA A 93 20.12 -1.17 -12.99
CA ALA A 93 20.22 0.18 -13.57
C ALA A 93 20.22 1.22 -12.45
N GLY A 94 21.19 2.13 -12.45
CA GLY A 94 21.30 3.19 -11.46
C GLY A 94 19.98 3.95 -11.30
N VAL A 95 19.70 4.40 -10.08
CA VAL A 95 18.52 5.22 -9.79
C VAL A 95 18.71 6.58 -10.45
N VAL A 96 17.87 6.90 -11.44
CA VAL A 96 17.86 8.23 -12.07
C VAL A 96 16.59 8.96 -11.61
N PRO A 97 16.72 10.06 -10.83
CA PRO A 97 15.59 10.91 -10.47
C PRO A 97 14.82 11.36 -11.72
N GLY A 98 13.48 11.27 -11.69
CA GLY A 98 12.60 11.59 -12.82
C GLY A 98 12.45 10.51 -13.90
N VAL A 99 13.26 9.44 -13.89
CA VAL A 99 13.11 8.26 -14.78
C VAL A 99 12.46 7.09 -14.05
N ASN A 100 12.75 6.92 -12.76
CA ASN A 100 12.18 5.87 -11.91
C ASN A 100 11.10 6.42 -10.94
N ASP A 101 10.37 7.46 -11.35
CA ASP A 101 9.32 8.13 -10.56
C ASP A 101 9.73 8.64 -9.16
N ARG A 102 11.03 8.73 -8.85
CA ARG A 102 11.51 9.27 -7.56
C ARG A 102 11.53 10.78 -7.55
N LEU A 103 11.06 11.35 -6.43
CA LEU A 103 11.15 12.79 -6.17
C LEU A 103 12.59 13.19 -5.77
N PRO A 104 13.08 14.39 -6.12
CA PRO A 104 14.39 14.86 -5.65
C PRO A 104 14.49 14.82 -4.11
N GLY A 105 15.63 14.36 -3.57
CA GLY A 105 15.83 14.20 -2.12
C GLY A 105 15.27 12.90 -1.51
N SER A 106 14.69 12.03 -2.34
CA SER A 106 14.08 10.73 -1.99
C SER A 106 15.09 9.61 -1.76
N ASP A 107 16.38 9.80 -2.08
CA ASP A 107 17.38 8.73 -2.05
C ASP A 107 18.11 8.66 -0.70
N PRO A 108 17.68 7.79 0.24
CA PRO A 108 18.47 7.50 1.42
C PRO A 108 19.75 6.75 1.03
N GLU A 109 20.82 6.97 1.77
CA GLU A 109 22.11 6.27 1.58
C GLU A 109 21.96 4.74 1.63
N LYS A 110 20.97 4.23 2.38
CA LYS A 110 20.63 2.81 2.47
C LYS A 110 19.28 2.51 1.81
N PRO A 111 19.17 1.48 0.95
CA PRO A 111 17.92 1.15 0.25
C PRO A 111 16.82 0.62 1.19
N VAL A 112 17.18 0.06 2.33
CA VAL A 112 16.25 -0.42 3.38
C VAL A 112 16.55 0.34 4.68
N PRO A 113 15.54 0.90 5.38
CA PRO A 113 15.73 1.53 6.68
C PRO A 113 16.17 0.52 7.74
N GLU A 114 16.82 1.00 8.79
CA GLU A 114 17.12 0.14 9.94
C GLU A 114 15.82 -0.28 10.64
N GLN A 115 15.81 -1.50 11.17
CA GLN A 115 14.66 -1.99 11.94
C GLN A 115 14.36 -1.04 13.11
N GLY A 116 13.09 -0.70 13.30
CA GLY A 116 12.65 0.22 14.34
C GLY A 116 12.81 1.69 13.97
N ALA A 117 13.46 2.02 12.84
CA ALA A 117 13.55 3.40 12.38
C ALA A 117 12.15 3.94 12.05
N ARG A 118 11.88 5.18 12.47
CA ARG A 118 10.67 5.90 12.06
C ARG A 118 10.88 6.53 10.70
N VAL A 119 9.95 6.27 9.79
CA VAL A 119 10.08 6.64 8.38
C VAL A 119 8.79 7.26 7.89
N ARG A 120 8.93 8.31 7.08
CA ARG A 120 7.83 8.89 6.30
C ARG A 120 8.00 8.49 4.84
N VAL A 121 7.02 7.76 4.32
CA VAL A 121 6.90 7.34 2.92
C VAL A 121 5.82 8.19 2.25
N ARG A 122 6.03 8.55 0.99
CA ARG A 122 5.01 9.11 0.12
C ARG A 122 4.90 8.28 -1.15
N GLY A 123 3.69 7.92 -1.52
CA GLY A 123 3.44 7.03 -2.63
C GLY A 123 1.96 6.69 -2.85
N SER A 124 1.71 5.88 -3.87
CA SER A 124 0.37 5.33 -4.13
C SER A 124 0.18 4.05 -3.33
N VAL A 125 -0.98 3.90 -2.68
CA VAL A 125 -1.32 2.69 -1.91
C VAL A 125 -2.22 1.79 -2.76
N SER A 126 -1.86 0.52 -2.86
CA SER A 126 -2.63 -0.52 -3.53
C SER A 126 -2.94 -1.69 -2.60
N VAL A 127 -3.89 -2.53 -3.01
CA VAL A 127 -4.04 -3.87 -2.45
C VAL A 127 -2.90 -4.73 -2.99
N ALA A 128 -2.15 -5.37 -2.09
CA ALA A 128 -1.09 -6.29 -2.47
C ALA A 128 -1.69 -7.57 -3.07
N ASP A 129 -1.00 -8.18 -4.02
CA ASP A 129 -1.43 -9.48 -4.53
C ASP A 129 -1.31 -10.59 -3.47
N GLY A 130 -2.07 -11.67 -3.65
CA GLY A 130 -2.09 -12.78 -2.68
C GLY A 130 -0.75 -13.50 -2.54
N TYR A 131 0.10 -13.48 -3.57
CA TYR A 131 1.44 -14.07 -3.53
C TYR A 131 2.38 -13.19 -2.69
N VAL A 132 2.34 -11.87 -2.86
CA VAL A 132 3.02 -10.88 -2.02
C VAL A 132 2.55 -10.96 -0.58
N ALA A 133 1.24 -11.01 -0.36
CA ALA A 133 0.66 -11.14 0.97
C ALA A 133 1.18 -12.39 1.69
N HIS A 134 1.20 -13.52 0.98
CA HIS A 134 1.67 -14.80 1.51
C HIS A 134 3.16 -14.77 1.86
N ASP A 135 4.03 -14.41 0.91
CA ASP A 135 5.48 -14.46 1.09
C ASP A 135 5.96 -13.48 2.18
N ILE A 136 5.37 -12.28 2.25
CA ILE A 136 5.69 -11.30 3.29
C ILE A 136 5.15 -11.76 4.65
N GLY A 137 3.94 -12.34 4.69
CA GLY A 137 3.40 -12.90 5.92
C GLY A 137 4.27 -14.02 6.50
N GLN A 138 4.77 -14.92 5.65
CA GLN A 138 5.72 -15.96 6.04
C GLN A 138 7.03 -15.36 6.56
N ALA A 139 7.60 -14.39 5.83
CA ALA A 139 8.87 -13.76 6.20
C ALA A 139 8.80 -12.92 7.49
N LEU A 140 7.61 -12.40 7.84
CA LEU A 140 7.37 -11.73 9.11
C LEU A 140 6.99 -12.68 10.25
N GLY A 141 6.65 -13.93 9.95
CA GLY A 141 6.09 -14.87 10.92
C GLY A 141 4.72 -14.45 11.47
N ARG A 142 3.97 -13.62 10.74
CA ARG A 142 2.61 -13.19 11.11
C ARG A 142 1.79 -12.82 9.87
N ASP A 143 0.47 -12.94 9.98
CA ASP A 143 -0.44 -12.49 8.93
C ASP A 143 -0.42 -10.96 8.78
N ILE A 144 -0.27 -10.51 7.54
CA ILE A 144 -0.31 -9.09 7.16
C ILE A 144 -1.66 -8.67 6.60
N GLU A 145 -2.53 -9.62 6.27
CA GLU A 145 -3.90 -9.30 5.91
C GLU A 145 -4.65 -8.75 7.12
N ARG A 146 -5.54 -7.80 6.85
CA ARG A 146 -6.48 -7.24 7.82
C ARG A 146 -7.86 -7.23 7.21
N LEU A 147 -8.89 -7.43 8.02
CA LEU A 147 -10.25 -7.18 7.57
C LEU A 147 -10.42 -5.67 7.37
N TRP A 148 -11.00 -5.29 6.24
CA TRP A 148 -11.34 -3.92 5.92
C TRP A 148 -12.80 -3.83 5.51
N ARG A 149 -13.53 -2.88 6.08
CA ARG A 149 -14.87 -2.57 5.60
C ARG A 149 -14.79 -1.67 4.37
N VAL A 150 -15.25 -2.18 3.23
CA VAL A 150 -15.31 -1.43 1.98
C VAL A 150 -16.45 -0.42 2.04
N ARG A 151 -16.14 0.88 1.96
CA ARG A 151 -17.12 1.97 2.02
C ARG A 151 -17.58 2.43 0.65
N ARG A 152 -16.68 2.42 -0.32
CA ARG A 152 -16.96 2.82 -1.70
C ARG A 152 -16.02 2.08 -2.64
N ILE A 153 -16.55 1.78 -3.82
CA ILE A 153 -15.80 1.24 -4.95
C ILE A 153 -16.05 2.16 -6.15
N ALA A 154 -14.99 2.64 -6.77
CA ALA A 154 -15.06 3.42 -7.99
C ALA A 154 -14.23 2.75 -9.08
N ARG A 155 -14.87 2.36 -10.18
CA ARG A 155 -14.22 1.84 -11.38
C ARG A 155 -13.57 2.99 -12.16
N LEU A 156 -12.29 2.86 -12.47
CA LEU A 156 -11.55 3.83 -13.26
C LEU A 156 -11.79 3.63 -14.76
N PRO A 157 -11.82 4.72 -15.56
CA PRO A 157 -11.94 4.63 -17.01
C PRO A 157 -10.66 4.03 -17.62
N ARG A 158 -10.84 3.12 -18.57
CA ARG A 158 -9.76 2.59 -19.42
C ARG A 158 -9.18 3.79 -20.20
N HIS A 159 -7.90 4.10 -20.03
CA HIS A 159 -7.20 5.27 -20.61
C HIS A 159 -7.34 6.62 -19.89
N GLY A 160 -7.87 6.65 -18.66
CA GLY A 160 -7.92 7.89 -17.87
C GLY A 160 -8.85 8.98 -18.44
N ARG A 161 -9.62 8.68 -19.49
CA ARG A 161 -10.58 9.59 -20.10
C ARG A 161 -11.98 9.30 -19.51
N GLY A 162 -12.46 10.22 -18.68
CA GLY A 162 -13.77 10.14 -18.06
C GLY A 162 -13.69 10.19 -16.53
N GLU A 163 -14.86 10.29 -15.90
CA GLU A 163 -14.96 10.31 -14.44
C GLU A 163 -14.99 8.88 -13.86
N PRO A 164 -14.39 8.65 -12.67
CA PRO A 164 -14.56 7.39 -11.95
C PRO A 164 -16.03 7.06 -11.72
N GLN A 165 -16.43 5.84 -12.09
CA GLN A 165 -17.83 5.38 -11.95
C GLN A 165 -17.99 4.58 -10.66
N GLN A 166 -18.93 4.98 -9.80
CA GLN A 166 -19.26 4.19 -8.60
C GLN A 166 -19.95 2.88 -8.99
N VAL A 167 -19.53 1.79 -8.36
CA VAL A 167 -20.10 0.44 -8.57
C VAL A 167 -20.33 -0.24 -7.21
N PRO A 168 -21.32 -1.14 -7.08
CA PRO A 168 -21.61 -1.79 -5.80
C PRO A 168 -20.62 -2.89 -5.44
N GLU A 169 -19.95 -3.49 -6.43
CA GLU A 169 -19.00 -4.59 -6.24
C GLU A 169 -17.95 -4.64 -7.36
N ILE A 170 -16.81 -5.25 -7.03
CA ILE A 170 -15.81 -5.75 -7.97
C ILE A 170 -16.18 -7.21 -8.23
N SER A 171 -16.88 -7.43 -9.34
CA SER A 171 -17.15 -8.75 -9.92
C SER A 171 -16.27 -8.93 -11.16
N TYR A 172 -15.83 -10.16 -11.46
CA TYR A 172 -15.13 -10.44 -12.72
C TYR A 172 -16.06 -11.08 -13.77
N PRO A 173 -16.52 -10.31 -14.78
CA PRO A 173 -17.16 -10.90 -15.96
C PRO A 173 -16.37 -10.64 -17.27
N GLY A 174 -15.03 -10.49 -17.22
CA GLY A 174 -14.18 -10.41 -18.42
C GLY A 174 -13.69 -9.01 -18.83
N GLY A 175 -13.40 -8.12 -17.87
CA GLY A 175 -12.82 -6.80 -18.14
C GLY A 175 -11.55 -6.51 -17.32
N HIS A 176 -10.60 -5.81 -17.92
CA HIS A 176 -9.41 -5.28 -17.24
C HIS A 176 -9.69 -3.83 -16.84
N HIS A 177 -10.18 -3.64 -15.61
CA HIS A 177 -10.43 -2.33 -15.03
C HIS A 177 -9.68 -2.19 -13.72
N ASP A 178 -9.11 -1.01 -13.51
CA ASP A 178 -8.60 -0.61 -12.21
C ASP A 178 -9.74 -0.03 -11.38
N TYR A 179 -9.63 -0.14 -10.05
CA TYR A 179 -10.63 0.37 -9.12
C TYR A 179 -9.96 1.16 -8.01
N LEU A 180 -10.69 2.13 -7.45
CA LEU A 180 -10.36 2.79 -6.19
C LEU A 180 -11.32 2.31 -5.11
N LEU A 181 -10.77 1.95 -3.95
CA LEU A 181 -11.50 1.60 -2.75
C LEU A 181 -11.37 2.71 -1.71
N ASP A 182 -12.47 3.00 -1.03
CA ASP A 182 -12.43 3.72 0.24
C ASP A 182 -12.65 2.71 1.37
N LEU A 183 -11.67 2.56 2.25
CA LEU A 183 -11.59 1.51 3.26
C LEU A 183 -11.69 2.09 4.68
N ALA A 184 -12.47 1.42 5.52
CA ALA A 184 -12.48 1.68 6.96
C ALA A 184 -11.95 0.46 7.70
N ALA A 185 -10.99 0.67 8.60
CA ALA A 185 -10.58 -0.37 9.53
C ALA A 185 -11.78 -0.77 10.40
N PRO A 186 -11.94 -2.06 10.75
CA PRO A 186 -12.97 -2.51 11.67
C PRO A 186 -12.78 -1.81 13.03
N PRO A 187 -13.87 -1.56 13.76
CA PRO A 187 -13.83 -0.82 15.03
C PRO A 187 -12.89 -1.46 16.07
N ASP A 188 -12.65 -2.78 15.98
CA ASP A 188 -11.78 -3.51 16.91
C ASP A 188 -10.28 -3.32 16.63
N ALA A 189 -9.90 -2.79 15.47
CA ALA A 189 -8.52 -2.39 15.19
C ALA A 189 -8.13 -1.08 15.93
N ALA A 190 -9.11 -0.30 16.41
CA ALA A 190 -8.91 0.99 17.06
C ALA A 190 -8.82 0.92 18.60
N GLN A 191 -8.78 -0.27 19.20
CA GLN A 191 -8.58 -0.43 20.65
C GLN A 191 -7.10 -0.49 21.09
N LEU A 192 -6.15 -0.13 20.23
CA LEU A 192 -4.77 0.16 20.62
C LEU A 192 -4.38 1.58 20.18
N GLY A 193 -4.60 2.55 21.08
CA GLY A 193 -3.99 3.89 20.98
C GLY A 193 -4.94 5.00 20.53
N ARG A 194 -5.33 5.85 21.48
CA ARG A 194 -6.26 6.98 21.37
C ARG A 194 -5.83 8.04 20.35
N PHE A 195 -6.86 8.68 19.77
CA PHE A 195 -6.94 9.98 19.08
C PHE A 195 -5.77 10.96 19.27
#